data_AF-A0A974Z6M7-F1
#
_entry.id   AF-A0A974Z6M7-F1
#
_cell.length_a   1.000
_cell.length_b   1.000
_cell.length_c   1.000
_cell.angle_alpha   90.00
_cell.angle_beta   90.00
_cell.angle_gamma   90.00
#
_symmetry.space_group_name_H-M   'P 1'
#
loop_
_entity.id
_entity.type
_entity.pdbx_description
1 polymer ?
#
loop_
_entity_poly.entity_id
_entity_poly.type
_entity_poly.pdbx_seq_one_letter_code
_entity_poly.pdbx_strand_id
1 'polypeptide(L)'
;MAVEKTTRTYRMSRRAEAMEDTRRRLTETIVQLHESIGPARTTIAAIAELAGVQRHTVYRYFPTEDDQIAACSAHFWTDHPWPSLDSWAAVAEPADRLARALRELYRFYSGVEPMLVNCLRDAVEMPSVERALAGLGEFLDSATKILSAGWAPERGRRKFLVAAIRHALAFGTWRSLARDSGLSGTDAARLMSSFVEAAQR
;
A
#
# COMPACT_ATOMS: atom_id res chain seq x y z
N MET A 1 17.88 35.17 -51.87
CA MET A 1 16.89 35.19 -50.78
C MET A 1 16.51 33.76 -50.44
N ALA A 2 17.07 33.20 -49.38
CA ALA A 2 16.71 31.86 -48.91
C ALA A 2 15.66 32.02 -47.80
N VAL A 3 14.47 31.46 -48.02
CA VAL A 3 13.43 31.37 -46.99
C VAL A 3 13.79 30.21 -46.07
N GLU A 4 14.11 30.56 -44.83
CA GLU A 4 14.48 29.66 -43.75
C GLU A 4 13.25 28.83 -43.33
N LYS A 5 13.34 27.50 -43.46
CA LYS A 5 12.33 26.56 -42.99
C LYS A 5 12.38 26.51 -41.46
N THR A 6 11.39 27.11 -40.81
CA THR A 6 11.20 26.99 -39.35
C THR A 6 10.74 25.57 -39.01
N THR A 7 11.66 24.77 -38.46
CA THR A 7 11.40 23.38 -38.07
C THR A 7 10.49 23.34 -36.84
N ARG A 8 9.36 22.64 -36.95
CA ARG A 8 8.36 22.46 -35.89
C ARG A 8 8.87 21.52 -34.79
N THR A 9 9.55 22.07 -33.78
CA THR A 9 10.05 21.30 -32.62
C THR A 9 8.99 21.15 -31.51
N TYR A 10 7.89 21.91 -31.55
CA TYR A 10 6.94 22.05 -30.43
C TYR A 10 5.73 21.09 -30.44
N ARG A 11 5.59 20.20 -31.44
CA ARG A 11 4.43 19.30 -31.56
C ARG A 11 4.61 17.94 -30.86
N MET A 12 5.86 17.53 -30.60
CA MET A 12 6.18 16.25 -29.96
C MET A 12 5.99 16.29 -28.43
N SER A 13 6.33 17.41 -27.76
CA SER A 13 6.17 17.54 -26.30
C SER A 13 4.71 17.48 -25.89
N ARG A 14 3.83 18.25 -26.53
CA ARG A 14 2.38 18.25 -26.25
C ARG A 14 1.72 16.89 -26.48
N ARG A 15 2.20 16.12 -27.48
CA ARG A 15 1.68 14.77 -27.72
C ARG A 15 2.11 13.80 -26.63
N ALA A 16 3.36 13.90 -26.16
CA ALA A 16 3.86 13.09 -25.05
C ALA A 16 3.12 13.44 -23.75
N GLU A 17 2.95 14.73 -23.45
CA GLU A 17 2.19 15.23 -22.30
C GLU A 17 0.74 14.72 -22.31
N ALA A 18 0.05 14.82 -23.46
CA ALA A 18 -1.32 14.32 -23.58
C ALA A 18 -1.42 12.79 -23.43
N MET A 19 -0.40 12.04 -23.88
CA MET A 19 -0.37 10.60 -23.67
C MET A 19 -0.16 10.25 -22.20
N GLU A 20 0.71 10.96 -21.50
CA GLU A 20 0.95 10.73 -20.07
C GLU A 20 -0.27 11.14 -19.23
N ASP A 21 -0.94 12.24 -19.59
CA ASP A 21 -2.21 12.65 -18.97
C ASP A 21 -3.28 11.57 -19.11
N THR A 22 -3.43 11.01 -20.31
CA THR A 22 -4.38 9.92 -20.56
C THR A 22 -4.01 8.67 -19.76
N ARG A 23 -2.72 8.30 -19.72
CA ARG A 23 -2.23 7.17 -18.93
C ARG A 23 -2.56 7.36 -17.45
N ARG A 24 -2.28 8.54 -16.91
CA ARG A 24 -2.56 8.88 -15.50
C ARG A 24 -4.05 8.77 -15.18
N ARG A 25 -4.93 9.38 -15.98
CA ARG A 25 -6.39 9.31 -15.77
C ARG A 25 -6.94 7.89 -15.82
N LEU A 26 -6.41 7.05 -16.71
CA LEU A 26 -6.78 5.63 -16.74
C LEU A 26 -6.26 4.89 -15.51
N THR A 27 -5.04 5.19 -15.04
CA THR A 27 -4.52 4.62 -13.79
C THR A 27 -5.37 5.03 -12.58
N GLU A 28 -5.77 6.30 -12.46
CA GLU A 28 -6.68 6.78 -11.42
C GLU A 28 -8.04 6.04 -11.47
N THR A 29 -8.57 5.80 -12.67
CA THR A 29 -9.80 5.01 -12.87
C THR A 29 -9.63 3.56 -12.40
N ILE A 30 -8.49 2.93 -12.71
CA ILE A 30 -8.16 1.57 -12.26
C ILE A 30 -8.07 1.52 -10.74
N VAL A 31 -7.40 2.50 -10.11
CA VAL A 31 -7.31 2.61 -8.64
C VAL A 31 -8.70 2.67 -8.03
N GLN A 32 -9.57 3.55 -8.54
CA GLN A 32 -10.95 3.68 -8.05
C GLN A 32 -11.73 2.35 -8.11
N LEU A 33 -11.59 1.60 -9.22
CA LEU A 33 -12.24 0.30 -9.36
C LEU A 33 -11.63 -0.76 -8.42
N HIS A 34 -10.31 -0.78 -8.26
CA HIS A 34 -9.66 -1.69 -7.33
C HIS A 34 -10.02 -1.42 -5.87
N GLU A 35 -10.20 -0.16 -5.46
CA GLU A 35 -10.69 0.18 -4.13
C GLU A 35 -12.16 -0.21 -3.92
N SER A 36 -13.00 -0.07 -4.95
CA SER A 36 -14.43 -0.33 -4.86
C SER A 36 -14.75 -1.83 -4.92
N ILE A 37 -14.23 -2.53 -5.93
CA ILE A 37 -14.62 -3.91 -6.24
C ILE A 37 -13.43 -4.87 -6.27
N GLY A 38 -12.21 -4.37 -6.31
CA GLY A 38 -10.98 -5.17 -6.32
C GLY A 38 -10.47 -5.58 -7.69
N PRO A 39 -9.17 -5.90 -7.81
CA PRO A 39 -8.54 -6.33 -9.06
C PRO A 39 -9.27 -7.46 -9.78
N ALA A 40 -9.65 -8.53 -9.08
CA ALA A 40 -10.21 -9.73 -9.70
C ALA A 40 -11.58 -9.48 -10.36
N ARG A 41 -12.29 -8.43 -9.92
CA ARG A 41 -13.61 -8.06 -10.45
C ARG A 41 -13.54 -6.88 -11.42
N THR A 42 -12.36 -6.30 -11.62
CA THR A 42 -12.19 -5.15 -12.50
C THR A 42 -11.98 -5.62 -13.94
N THR A 43 -12.88 -5.21 -14.83
CA THR A 43 -12.80 -5.58 -16.25
C THR A 43 -12.39 -4.40 -17.11
N ILE A 44 -11.75 -4.67 -18.25
CA ILE A 44 -11.44 -3.64 -19.27
C ILE A 44 -12.70 -2.87 -19.70
N ALA A 45 -13.85 -3.55 -19.74
CA ALA A 45 -15.12 -2.90 -20.06
C ALA A 45 -15.53 -1.87 -18.99
N ALA A 46 -15.44 -2.23 -17.71
CA ALA A 46 -15.73 -1.32 -16.59
C ALA A 46 -14.74 -0.15 -16.53
N ILE A 47 -13.45 -0.39 -16.79
CA ILE A 47 -12.43 0.68 -16.87
C ILE A 47 -12.77 1.65 -18.01
N ALA A 48 -13.06 1.12 -19.20
CA ALA A 48 -13.36 1.92 -20.38
C ALA A 48 -14.64 2.77 -20.18
N GLU A 49 -15.67 2.16 -19.60
CA GLU A 49 -16.94 2.82 -19.27
C GLU A 49 -16.73 3.95 -18.27
N LEU A 50 -16.05 3.68 -17.14
CA LEU A 50 -15.81 4.68 -16.09
C LEU A 50 -14.90 5.82 -16.56
N ALA A 51 -13.88 5.53 -17.37
CA ALA A 51 -12.99 6.54 -17.94
C ALA A 51 -13.61 7.30 -19.13
N GLY A 52 -14.76 6.88 -19.64
CA GLY A 52 -15.39 7.48 -20.82
C GLY A 52 -14.57 7.28 -22.11
N VAL A 53 -13.88 6.14 -22.24
CA VAL A 53 -13.06 5.79 -23.42
C VAL A 53 -13.51 4.49 -24.06
N GLN A 54 -12.93 4.16 -25.22
CA GLN A 54 -13.15 2.85 -25.83
C GLN A 54 -12.18 1.81 -25.27
N ARG A 55 -12.58 0.53 -25.26
CA ARG A 55 -11.74 -0.59 -24.77
C ARG A 55 -10.36 -0.64 -25.43
N HIS A 56 -10.28 -0.36 -26.73
CA HIS A 56 -9.01 -0.33 -27.47
C HIS A 56 -8.03 0.71 -26.91
N THR A 57 -8.54 1.80 -26.32
CA THR A 57 -7.71 2.82 -25.68
C THR A 57 -7.10 2.26 -24.41
N VAL A 58 -7.85 1.52 -23.59
CA VAL A 58 -7.31 0.86 -22.39
C VAL A 58 -6.20 -0.12 -22.77
N TYR A 59 -6.45 -1.02 -23.72
CA TYR A 59 -5.44 -1.99 -24.21
C TYR A 59 -4.18 -1.33 -24.77
N ARG A 60 -4.31 -0.14 -25.37
CA ARG A 60 -3.15 0.61 -25.89
C ARG A 60 -2.20 1.07 -24.77
N TYR A 61 -2.73 1.39 -23.59
CA TYR A 61 -1.92 1.87 -22.46
C TYR A 61 -1.53 0.75 -21.49
N PHE A 62 -2.39 -0.26 -21.34
CA PHE A 62 -2.13 -1.42 -20.48
C PHE A 62 -2.48 -2.71 -21.24
N PRO A 63 -1.53 -3.22 -22.04
CA PRO A 63 -1.74 -4.42 -22.86
C PRO A 63 -2.02 -5.68 -22.02
N THR A 64 -1.44 -5.76 -20.83
CA THR A 64 -1.56 -6.92 -19.94
C THR A 64 -2.19 -6.55 -18.60
N GLU A 65 -2.60 -7.57 -17.83
CA GLU A 65 -2.99 -7.41 -16.44
C GLU A 65 -1.80 -6.91 -15.60
N ASP A 66 -0.60 -7.45 -15.83
CA ASP A 66 0.61 -7.04 -15.10
C ASP A 66 0.91 -5.55 -15.29
N ASP A 67 0.72 -5.00 -16.50
CA ASP A 67 0.89 -3.57 -16.76
C ASP A 67 -0.11 -2.72 -15.96
N GLN A 68 -1.35 -3.18 -15.82
CA GLN A 68 -2.40 -2.50 -15.03
C GLN A 68 -2.08 -2.54 -13.55
N ILE A 69 -1.73 -3.72 -13.02
CA ILE A 69 -1.40 -3.91 -11.61
C ILE A 69 -0.15 -3.11 -11.24
N ALA A 70 0.89 -3.11 -12.08
CA ALA A 70 2.10 -2.34 -11.84
C ALA A 70 1.82 -0.83 -11.83
N ALA A 71 1.07 -0.32 -12.81
CA ALA A 71 0.72 1.10 -12.86
C ALA A 71 -0.16 1.54 -11.69
N CYS A 72 -1.18 0.73 -11.35
CA CYS A 72 -2.05 0.95 -10.21
C CYS A 72 -1.25 0.99 -8.90
N SER A 73 -0.38 0.00 -8.67
CA SER A 73 0.41 -0.12 -7.44
C SER A 73 1.39 1.05 -7.29
N ALA A 74 2.10 1.42 -8.37
CA ALA A 74 3.03 2.53 -8.34
C ALA A 74 2.34 3.87 -8.05
N HIS A 75 1.18 4.11 -8.66
CA HIS A 75 0.39 5.32 -8.40
C HIS A 75 -0.16 5.33 -6.97
N PHE A 76 -0.78 4.23 -6.54
CA PHE A 76 -1.37 4.12 -5.20
C PHE A 76 -0.33 4.34 -4.09
N TRP A 77 0.86 3.73 -4.17
CA TRP A 77 1.90 3.90 -3.16
C TRP A 77 2.61 5.26 -3.22
N THR A 78 2.49 6.01 -4.32
CA THR A 78 2.95 7.40 -4.39
C THR A 78 2.02 8.30 -3.57
N ASP A 79 0.71 8.10 -3.69
CA ASP A 79 -0.31 8.91 -3.00
C ASP A 79 -0.49 8.48 -1.53
N HIS A 80 -0.16 7.22 -1.23
CA HIS A 80 -0.23 6.63 0.11
C HIS A 80 1.15 6.14 0.57
N PRO A 81 2.08 7.06 0.90
CA PRO A 81 3.43 6.68 1.28
C PRO A 81 3.45 5.86 2.57
N TRP A 82 4.34 4.89 2.62
CA TRP A 82 4.57 4.04 3.80
C TRP A 82 5.02 4.87 5.01
N PRO A 83 4.66 4.45 6.24
CA PRO A 83 5.25 5.02 7.45
C PRO A 83 6.79 4.92 7.46
N SER A 84 7.47 5.91 8.03
CA SER A 84 8.94 5.97 8.00
C SER A 84 9.57 5.04 9.04
N LEU A 85 10.20 3.96 8.57
CA LEU A 85 10.97 3.04 9.40
C LEU A 85 12.14 3.72 10.14
N ASP A 86 12.83 4.66 9.47
CA ASP A 86 13.93 5.44 10.08
C ASP A 86 13.43 6.30 11.24
N SER A 87 12.24 6.88 11.09
CA SER A 87 11.61 7.66 12.16
C SER A 87 11.29 6.81 13.40
N TRP A 88 11.00 5.52 13.21
CA TRP A 88 10.81 4.58 14.30
C TRP A 88 12.15 4.17 14.89
N ALA A 89 13.15 3.82 14.07
CA ALA A 89 14.48 3.45 14.54
C ALA A 89 15.15 4.53 15.42
N ALA A 90 14.87 5.80 15.15
CA ALA A 90 15.38 6.93 15.93
C ALA A 90 14.81 7.04 17.36
N VAL A 91 13.71 6.35 17.70
CA VAL A 91 13.14 6.36 19.05
C VAL A 91 13.93 5.40 19.95
N ALA A 92 14.59 5.90 20.99
CA ALA A 92 15.48 5.10 21.84
C ALA A 92 14.74 3.98 22.61
N GLU A 93 13.69 4.35 23.36
CA GLU A 93 12.98 3.42 24.22
C GLU A 93 12.11 2.43 23.41
N PRO A 94 12.28 1.10 23.56
CA PRO A 94 11.60 0.11 22.73
C PRO A 94 10.06 0.16 22.82
N ALA A 95 9.52 0.42 24.01
CA ALA A 95 8.08 0.52 24.23
C ALA A 95 7.48 1.76 23.54
N ASP A 96 8.15 2.92 23.66
CA ASP A 96 7.74 4.15 22.99
C ASP A 96 7.84 4.04 21.47
N ARG A 97 8.89 3.36 20.99
CA ARG A 97 9.09 3.06 19.57
C ARG A 97 7.92 2.25 19.02
N LEU A 98 7.53 1.18 19.72
CA LEU A 98 6.39 0.35 19.36
C LEU A 98 5.08 1.14 19.36
N ALA A 99 4.81 1.88 20.44
CA ALA A 99 3.58 2.66 20.56
C ALA A 99 3.46 3.71 19.44
N ARG A 100 4.57 4.36 19.08
CA ARG A 100 4.61 5.28 17.93
C ARG A 100 4.31 4.56 16.62
N ALA A 101 5.01 3.46 16.36
CA ALA A 101 4.87 2.71 15.12
C ALA A 101 3.44 2.19 14.92
N LEU A 102 2.81 1.62 15.96
CA LEU A 102 1.43 1.14 15.88
C LEU A 102 0.43 2.26 15.59
N ARG A 103 0.57 3.43 16.23
CA ARG A 103 -0.32 4.57 15.94
C ARG A 103 -0.21 5.04 14.49
N GLU A 104 1.01 5.15 13.99
CA GLU A 104 1.26 5.60 12.60
C GLU A 104 0.79 4.55 11.59
N LEU A 105 1.10 3.27 11.84
CA LEU A 105 0.69 2.16 10.98
C LEU A 105 -0.83 1.98 10.95
N TYR A 106 -1.52 2.10 12.09
CA TYR A 106 -2.98 1.95 12.15
C TYR A 106 -3.70 3.13 11.51
N ARG A 107 -3.13 4.34 11.59
CA ARG A 107 -3.62 5.48 10.80
C ARG A 107 -3.42 5.24 9.31
N PHE A 108 -2.25 4.77 8.91
CA PHE A 108 -1.98 4.41 7.52
C PHE A 108 -2.98 3.37 7.00
N TYR A 109 -3.18 2.27 7.74
CA TYR A 109 -4.17 1.24 7.38
C TYR A 109 -5.58 1.78 7.24
N SER A 110 -6.01 2.71 8.09
CA SER A 110 -7.33 3.33 7.94
C SER A 110 -7.52 4.07 6.62
N GLY A 111 -6.44 4.62 6.04
CA GLY A 111 -6.48 5.31 4.75
C GLY A 111 -6.43 4.38 3.54
N VAL A 112 -5.82 3.20 3.67
CA VAL A 112 -5.62 2.26 2.54
C VAL A 112 -6.48 0.99 2.66
N GLU A 113 -7.38 0.93 3.64
CA GLU A 113 -8.18 -0.25 3.95
C GLU A 113 -8.95 -0.79 2.75
N PRO A 114 -9.69 0.02 1.96
CA PRO A 114 -10.48 -0.51 0.83
C PRO A 114 -9.60 -1.27 -0.18
N MET A 115 -8.47 -0.69 -0.55
CA MET A 115 -7.49 -1.31 -1.43
C MET A 115 -6.93 -2.60 -0.83
N LEU A 116 -6.41 -2.55 0.41
CA LEU A 116 -5.79 -3.72 1.04
C LEU A 116 -6.77 -4.88 1.24
N VAL A 117 -8.02 -4.62 1.63
CA VAL A 117 -9.05 -5.66 1.77
C VAL A 117 -9.25 -6.39 0.44
N ASN A 118 -9.37 -5.63 -0.65
CA ASN A 118 -9.60 -6.21 -1.96
C ASN A 118 -8.37 -6.94 -2.50
N CYS A 119 -7.19 -6.34 -2.41
CA CYS A 119 -5.95 -6.96 -2.88
C CYS A 119 -5.62 -8.24 -2.11
N LEU A 120 -5.76 -8.26 -0.77
CA LEU A 120 -5.51 -9.46 0.03
C LEU A 120 -6.49 -10.59 -0.30
N ARG A 121 -7.75 -10.27 -0.60
CA ARG A 121 -8.74 -11.24 -1.06
C ARG A 121 -8.35 -11.81 -2.44
N ASP A 122 -7.94 -10.94 -3.36
CA ASP A 122 -7.74 -11.31 -4.77
C ASP A 122 -6.36 -11.97 -5.01
N ALA A 123 -5.37 -11.73 -4.15
CA ALA A 123 -4.03 -12.31 -4.24
C ALA A 123 -3.99 -13.84 -4.21
N VAL A 124 -5.02 -14.49 -3.66
CA VAL A 124 -5.11 -15.96 -3.63
C VAL A 124 -5.20 -16.57 -5.04
N GLU A 125 -5.83 -15.84 -5.98
CA GLU A 125 -6.10 -16.32 -7.34
C GLU A 125 -5.38 -15.49 -8.41
N MET A 126 -4.76 -14.35 -8.04
CA MET A 126 -4.07 -13.43 -8.96
C MET A 126 -2.59 -13.28 -8.59
N PRO A 127 -1.67 -13.97 -9.28
CA PRO A 127 -0.22 -13.86 -9.02
C PRO A 127 0.33 -12.43 -9.22
N SER A 128 -0.28 -11.64 -10.09
CA SER A 128 0.07 -10.23 -10.32
C SER A 128 -0.18 -9.38 -9.07
N VAL A 129 -1.32 -9.59 -8.40
CA VAL A 129 -1.70 -8.92 -7.15
C VAL A 129 -0.85 -9.42 -5.98
N GLU A 130 -0.58 -10.72 -5.89
CA GLU A 130 0.33 -11.29 -4.90
C GLU A 130 1.71 -10.60 -4.97
N ARG A 131 2.30 -10.49 -6.17
CA ARG A 131 3.57 -9.77 -6.38
C ARG A 131 3.49 -8.30 -5.97
N ALA A 132 2.39 -7.62 -6.27
CA ALA A 132 2.18 -6.22 -5.87
C ALA A 132 2.14 -6.04 -4.34
N LEU A 133 1.72 -7.07 -3.59
CA LEU A 133 1.71 -7.08 -2.13
C LEU A 133 3.06 -7.46 -1.50
N ALA A 134 4.05 -7.92 -2.27
CA ALA A 134 5.36 -8.30 -1.74
C ALA A 134 6.01 -7.16 -0.94
N GLY A 135 5.90 -5.91 -1.41
CA GLY A 135 6.41 -4.74 -0.71
C GLY A 135 5.79 -4.51 0.67
N LEU A 136 4.52 -4.87 0.88
CA LEU A 136 3.89 -4.85 2.21
C LEU A 136 4.55 -5.87 3.15
N GLY A 137 4.83 -7.08 2.65
CA GLY A 137 5.51 -8.12 3.41
C GLY A 137 6.93 -7.70 3.81
N GLU A 138 7.70 -7.18 2.87
CA GLU A 138 9.06 -6.67 3.09
C GLU A 138 9.10 -5.51 4.10
N PHE A 139 8.14 -4.59 4.00
CA PHE A 139 7.95 -3.51 4.97
C PHE A 139 7.68 -4.06 6.37
N LEU A 140 6.76 -5.01 6.51
CA LEU A 140 6.39 -5.59 7.81
C LEU A 140 7.51 -6.41 8.46
N ASP A 141 8.29 -7.14 7.66
CA ASP A 141 9.48 -7.84 8.16
C ASP A 141 10.55 -6.85 8.63
N SER A 142 10.75 -5.75 7.92
CA SER A 142 11.70 -4.70 8.29
C SER A 142 11.26 -3.96 9.55
N ALA A 143 9.97 -3.60 9.63
CA ALA A 143 9.34 -3.06 10.83
C ALA A 143 9.53 -3.99 12.04
N THR A 144 9.29 -5.29 11.87
CA THR A 144 9.47 -6.29 12.94
C THR A 144 10.91 -6.30 13.46
N LYS A 145 11.91 -6.25 12.58
CA LYS A 145 13.33 -6.19 12.97
C LYS A 145 13.64 -4.94 13.80
N ILE A 146 13.18 -3.77 13.33
CA ILE A 146 13.39 -2.48 14.01
C ILE A 146 12.70 -2.44 15.37
N LEU A 147 11.48 -2.96 15.45
CA LEU A 147 10.63 -2.88 16.64
C LEU A 147 10.96 -3.94 17.69
N SER A 148 11.65 -5.02 17.32
CA SER A 148 12.13 -6.04 18.26
C SER A 148 13.51 -5.73 18.86
N ALA A 149 14.22 -4.72 18.35
CA ALA A 149 15.51 -4.28 18.86
C ALA A 149 15.39 -3.57 20.23
N GLY A 150 16.40 -3.74 21.08
CA GLY A 150 16.50 -3.04 22.39
C GLY A 150 15.70 -3.68 23.54
N TRP A 151 14.77 -4.59 23.26
CA TRP A 151 14.05 -5.30 24.31
C TRP A 151 14.94 -6.34 25.03
N ALA A 152 14.76 -6.44 26.36
CA ALA A 152 15.38 -7.43 27.25
C ALA A 152 14.34 -8.43 27.80
N PRO A 153 13.78 -9.32 26.96
CA PRO A 153 12.75 -10.28 27.39
C PRO A 153 13.33 -11.35 28.33
N GLU A 154 12.48 -11.95 29.15
CA GLU A 154 12.88 -13.06 30.02
C GLU A 154 13.44 -14.25 29.22
N ARG A 155 14.16 -15.15 29.89
CA ARG A 155 14.80 -16.30 29.25
C ARG A 155 13.76 -17.12 28.47
N GLY A 156 13.99 -17.30 27.17
CA GLY A 156 13.10 -18.05 26.28
C GLY A 156 11.89 -17.26 25.74
N ARG A 157 11.71 -15.99 26.15
CA ARG A 157 10.58 -15.15 25.72
C ARG A 157 10.81 -14.37 24.42
N ARG A 158 12.05 -14.34 23.90
CA ARG A 158 12.38 -13.65 22.62
C ARG A 158 11.46 -14.04 21.45
N LYS A 159 11.15 -15.34 21.30
CA LYS A 159 10.25 -15.80 20.21
C LYS A 159 8.81 -15.30 20.38
N PHE A 160 8.34 -15.18 21.62
CA PHE A 160 7.01 -14.67 21.93
C PHE A 160 6.92 -13.17 21.69
N LEU A 161 7.94 -12.41 22.09
CA LEU A 161 8.06 -10.98 21.78
C LEU A 161 7.99 -10.73 20.27
N VAL A 162 8.79 -11.45 19.48
CA VAL A 162 8.81 -11.28 18.01
C VAL A 162 7.46 -11.66 17.40
N ALA A 163 6.84 -12.76 17.85
CA ALA A 163 5.51 -13.15 17.39
C ALA A 163 4.44 -12.12 17.75
N ALA A 164 4.50 -11.56 18.96
CA ALA A 164 3.57 -10.52 19.41
C ALA A 164 3.72 -9.24 18.58
N ILE A 165 4.94 -8.82 18.27
CA ILE A 165 5.19 -7.68 17.39
C ILE A 165 4.64 -7.93 15.98
N ARG A 166 4.93 -9.10 15.38
CA ARG A 166 4.37 -9.46 14.06
C ARG A 166 2.84 -9.43 14.07
N HIS A 167 2.22 -9.96 15.12
CA HIS A 167 0.77 -9.94 15.27
C HIS A 167 0.23 -8.51 15.42
N ALA A 168 0.86 -7.67 16.25
CA ALA A 168 0.47 -6.28 16.44
C ALA A 168 0.57 -5.45 15.14
N LEU A 169 1.55 -5.75 14.28
CA LEU A 169 1.72 -5.06 13.00
C LEU A 169 0.77 -5.54 11.89
N ALA A 170 0.16 -6.72 12.03
CA ALA A 170 -0.61 -7.30 10.94
C ALA A 170 -1.90 -6.49 10.64
N PHE A 171 -2.18 -6.29 9.36
CA PHE A 171 -3.40 -5.62 8.89
C PHE A 171 -4.68 -6.27 9.44
N GLY A 172 -4.72 -7.60 9.47
CA GLY A 172 -5.86 -8.35 10.02
C GLY A 172 -6.13 -8.05 11.49
N THR A 173 -5.08 -7.85 12.29
CA THR A 173 -5.18 -7.48 13.71
C THR A 173 -5.75 -6.08 13.87
N TRP A 174 -5.23 -5.10 13.12
CA TRP A 174 -5.81 -3.75 13.13
C TRP A 174 -7.28 -3.77 12.72
N ARG A 175 -7.60 -4.48 11.63
CA ARG A 175 -8.95 -4.49 11.06
C ARG A 175 -9.96 -5.12 12.03
N SER A 176 -9.65 -6.23 12.68
CA SER A 176 -10.56 -6.85 13.63
C SER A 176 -10.81 -5.97 14.87
N LEU A 177 -9.78 -5.28 15.35
CA LEU A 177 -9.91 -4.34 16.46
C LEU A 177 -10.74 -3.10 16.06
N ALA A 178 -10.48 -2.54 14.87
CA ALA A 178 -11.12 -1.30 14.43
C ALA A 178 -12.54 -1.50 13.89
N ARG A 179 -12.80 -2.60 13.17
CA ARG A 179 -14.08 -2.84 12.47
C ARG A 179 -14.99 -3.79 13.24
N ASP A 180 -14.46 -4.88 13.76
CA ASP A 180 -15.29 -5.87 14.46
C ASP A 180 -15.51 -5.46 15.92
N SER A 181 -14.50 -4.86 16.56
CA SER A 181 -14.56 -4.42 17.97
C SER A 181 -14.81 -2.93 18.15
N GLY A 182 -14.81 -2.14 17.08
CA GLY A 182 -15.11 -0.69 17.11
C GLY A 182 -14.08 0.17 17.84
N LEU A 183 -12.85 -0.31 18.05
CA LEU A 183 -11.81 0.46 18.73
C LEU A 183 -11.29 1.60 17.85
N SER A 184 -10.98 2.73 18.49
CA SER A 184 -10.21 3.79 17.83
C SER A 184 -8.81 3.26 17.47
N GLY A 185 -8.17 3.82 16.44
CA GLY A 185 -6.79 3.45 16.11
C GLY A 185 -5.81 3.70 17.26
N THR A 186 -6.09 4.65 18.14
CA THR A 186 -5.28 4.93 19.33
C THR A 186 -5.47 3.85 20.40
N ASP A 187 -6.70 3.41 20.64
CA ASP A 187 -6.99 2.39 21.65
C ASP A 187 -6.55 1.00 21.17
N ALA A 188 -6.72 0.69 19.89
CA ALA A 188 -6.17 -0.51 19.28
C ALA A 188 -4.63 -0.54 19.42
N ALA A 189 -3.94 0.58 19.16
CA ALA A 189 -2.49 0.67 19.31
C ALA A 189 -2.06 0.46 20.77
N ARG A 190 -2.75 1.10 21.73
CA ARG A 190 -2.49 0.90 23.17
C ARG A 190 -2.68 -0.56 23.59
N LEU A 191 -3.77 -1.19 23.18
CA LEU A 191 -4.06 -2.59 23.48
C LEU A 191 -2.95 -3.51 22.95
N MET A 192 -2.51 -3.29 21.70
CA MET A 192 -1.45 -4.10 21.10
C MET A 192 -0.06 -3.80 21.69
N SER A 193 0.22 -2.57 22.12
CA SER A 193 1.42 -2.28 22.92
C SER A 193 1.42 -3.08 24.23
N SER A 194 0.31 -3.09 24.98
CA SER A 194 0.20 -3.87 26.22
C SER A 194 0.33 -5.38 25.99
N PHE A 195 -0.21 -5.89 24.88
CA PHE A 195 -0.04 -7.28 24.48
C PHE A 195 1.44 -7.65 24.24
N VAL A 196 2.18 -6.81 23.52
CA VAL A 196 3.61 -7.03 23.27
C VAL A 196 4.44 -6.94 24.55
N GLU A 197 4.15 -5.96 25.41
CA GLU A 197 4.82 -5.83 26.71
C GLU A 197 4.55 -7.03 27.62
N ALA A 198 3.36 -7.64 27.55
CA ALA A 198 3.06 -8.86 28.28
C ALA A 198 3.81 -10.08 27.70
N ALA A 199 4.06 -10.12 26.39
CA ALA A 199 4.75 -11.23 25.74
C ALA A 199 6.26 -11.31 26.08
N GLN A 200 6.85 -10.24 26.61
CA GLN A 200 8.27 -10.22 27.02
C GLN A 200 8.50 -10.83 28.42
N ARG A 201 7.44 -10.85 29.25
CA ARG A 201 7.39 -11.47 30.58
C ARG A 201 7.07 -12.94 30.40
#